data_AF-A0A1A3PIZ8-F1
#
_entry.id   AF-A0A1A3PIZ8-F1
#
_cell.length_a   1.000
_cell.length_b   1.000
_cell.length_c   1.000
_cell.angle_alpha   90.00
_cell.angle_beta   90.00
_cell.angle_gamma   90.00
#
_symmetry.space_group_name_H-M   'P 1'
#
loop_
_entity.id
_entity.type
_entity.pdbx_description
1 polymer ?
#
loop_
_entity_poly.entity_id
_entity_poly.type
_entity_poly.pdbx_seq_one_letter_code
_entity_poly.pdbx_strand_id
1 'polypeptide(L)'
;MVWYAAAIDRAATAESVYSMAHAIRDEVGIPLFGDLPTGATIELRAVCWVFDYAVEFDGKNARLAPRVESSDQPDPPPIKSVDSKVRQVWRDLLDIVATAPARARIAHALFQCGGSAGPANAAIAVDNYIASAQHWRRQHDSDEYLRIAARIARIVGDSAATQRALEYLLDGAQRALDDEPSDKPGYVLRPLDYAVNEPDCPARVDELLERAAVALDNVRDRERALTLISQRCTDNECRRRVWERRVNNFLTAADSETGIIKMILRQDALKCAETSTFSELKELAAAALQSTRHEDLGLMHVHTSAAIYQEHFEQVRDQMAQGATWQEALISFAQCGPLSGDYDQNCATIEQLRAAAPLVAYFPDKILGPDGLPIYEAIDPDDRFDGDLTKWEAQVIGGNLGPLTAALHSIPDRFGIPDQVALAAFLSQWPTTSQYVMRAITLGLQRFWCGDYEGVVYAATPWIEAAIRQVILDANQGIYTLQSIHKPGQYPGLGAMIDLLPDRFTLSRSRYRFLKATLTHPLGINLRNRLSHGIELFNSSQAAALVLHTLLTVTLLTSRAISEDLERSDDG
;
A
#
# COMPACT_ATOMS: atom_id res chain seq x y z
N MET A 1 38.82 -2.81 -40.58
CA MET A 1 39.22 -3.31 -39.25
C MET A 1 40.03 -2.29 -38.45
N VAL A 2 41.21 -1.86 -38.90
CA VAL A 2 42.08 -0.91 -38.14
C VAL A 2 41.36 0.39 -37.75
N TRP A 3 40.57 0.97 -38.65
CA TRP A 3 39.79 2.19 -38.36
C TRP A 3 38.76 1.97 -37.23
N TYR A 4 37.99 0.87 -37.29
CA TYR A 4 37.01 0.52 -36.25
C TYR A 4 37.67 0.27 -34.90
N ALA A 5 38.80 -0.43 -34.86
CA ALA A 5 39.55 -0.65 -33.61
C ALA A 5 40.00 0.69 -32.98
N ALA A 6 40.53 1.61 -33.79
CA ALA A 6 40.93 2.93 -33.32
C ALA A 6 39.73 3.78 -32.84
N ALA A 7 38.56 3.67 -33.47
CA ALA A 7 37.33 4.31 -33.03
C ALA A 7 36.84 3.76 -31.68
N ILE A 8 36.86 2.44 -31.52
CA ILE A 8 36.52 1.76 -30.26
C ILE A 8 37.47 2.20 -29.15
N ASP A 9 38.78 2.21 -29.39
CA ASP A 9 39.77 2.60 -28.38
C ASP A 9 39.63 4.07 -27.96
N ARG A 10 39.28 4.99 -28.87
CA ARG A 10 38.96 6.37 -28.50
C ARG A 10 37.71 6.45 -27.63
N ALA A 11 36.63 5.78 -28.03
CA ALA A 11 35.38 5.79 -27.29
C ALA A 11 35.46 5.11 -25.92
N ALA A 12 36.34 4.11 -25.78
CA ALA A 12 36.61 3.41 -24.51
C ALA A 12 37.35 4.26 -23.47
N THR A 13 37.74 5.49 -23.79
CA THR A 13 38.27 6.49 -22.82
C THR A 13 37.17 7.27 -22.11
N ALA A 14 35.89 7.01 -22.42
CA ALA A 14 34.76 7.67 -21.79
C ALA A 14 34.68 7.38 -20.28
N GLU A 15 34.04 8.27 -19.52
CA GLU A 15 33.99 8.18 -18.05
C GLU A 15 33.03 7.09 -17.51
N SER A 16 32.23 6.49 -18.39
CA SER A 16 31.11 5.61 -18.08
C SER A 16 30.85 4.58 -19.18
N VAL A 17 30.29 3.42 -18.82
CA VAL A 17 29.91 2.36 -19.78
C VAL A 17 28.86 2.86 -20.78
N TYR A 18 27.89 3.65 -20.31
CA TYR A 18 26.86 4.23 -21.17
C TYR A 18 27.46 5.26 -22.13
N SER A 19 28.33 6.14 -21.63
CA SER A 19 29.02 7.13 -22.46
C SER A 19 29.96 6.46 -23.47
N MET A 20 30.60 5.34 -23.13
CA MET A 20 31.39 4.55 -24.07
C MET A 20 30.51 4.00 -25.19
N ALA A 21 29.38 3.35 -24.87
CA ALA A 21 28.47 2.82 -25.89
C ALA A 21 27.92 3.92 -26.82
N HIS A 22 27.60 5.10 -26.26
CA HIS A 22 27.22 6.28 -27.02
C HIS A 22 28.34 6.76 -27.94
N ALA A 23 29.55 6.95 -27.43
CA ALA A 23 30.70 7.41 -28.20
C ALA A 23 31.07 6.44 -29.32
N ILE A 24 30.94 5.12 -29.11
CA ILE A 24 31.17 4.12 -30.16
C ILE A 24 30.17 4.30 -31.30
N ARG A 25 28.89 4.47 -30.99
CA ARG A 25 27.84 4.70 -31.99
C ARG A 25 28.03 6.02 -32.75
N ASP A 26 28.40 7.10 -32.06
CA ASP A 26 28.70 8.39 -32.69
C ASP A 26 29.90 8.31 -33.64
N GLU A 27 31.00 7.67 -33.22
CA GLU A 27 32.22 7.52 -34.02
C GLU A 27 31.98 6.72 -35.33
N VAL A 28 31.00 5.81 -35.32
CA VAL A 28 30.58 5.06 -36.52
C VAL A 28 29.39 5.67 -37.25
N GLY A 29 28.94 6.87 -36.84
CA GLY A 29 27.89 7.63 -37.50
C GLY A 29 26.47 7.07 -37.33
N ILE A 30 26.19 6.37 -36.22
CA ILE A 30 24.90 5.75 -35.92
C ILE A 30 24.27 6.40 -34.69
N PRO A 31 22.98 6.79 -34.72
CA PRO A 31 22.31 7.34 -33.54
C PRO A 31 22.13 6.29 -32.43
N LEU A 32 22.23 6.70 -31.17
CA LEU A 32 22.16 5.80 -30.00
C LEU A 32 20.90 4.93 -29.98
N PHE A 33 19.73 5.51 -30.26
CA PHE A 33 18.43 4.83 -30.16
C PHE A 33 17.85 4.40 -31.52
N GLY A 34 18.64 4.46 -32.59
CA GLY A 34 18.20 4.01 -33.91
C GLY A 34 18.56 2.56 -34.21
N ASP A 35 17.75 1.92 -35.04
CA ASP A 35 18.08 0.65 -35.68
C ASP A 35 19.29 0.82 -36.60
N LEU A 36 20.07 -0.25 -36.75
CA LEU A 36 21.13 -0.25 -37.75
C LEU A 36 20.53 -0.16 -39.16
N PRO A 37 21.12 0.62 -40.08
CA PRO A 37 20.63 0.71 -41.46
C PRO A 37 20.50 -0.68 -42.10
N THR A 38 19.46 -0.89 -42.90
CA THR A 38 19.16 -2.18 -43.56
C THR A 38 20.33 -2.69 -44.43
N GLY A 39 21.15 -1.77 -44.96
CA GLY A 39 22.38 -2.05 -45.72
C GLY A 39 23.69 -1.99 -44.92
N ALA A 40 23.65 -1.95 -43.58
CA ALA A 40 24.84 -1.87 -42.74
C ALA A 40 25.81 -3.04 -43.03
N THR A 41 27.09 -2.71 -43.18
CA THR A 41 28.18 -3.69 -43.36
C THR A 41 28.27 -4.66 -42.19
N ILE A 42 28.83 -5.84 -42.41
CA ILE A 42 29.00 -6.85 -41.35
C ILE A 42 29.88 -6.30 -40.23
N GLU A 43 30.90 -5.53 -40.59
CA GLU A 43 31.83 -4.88 -39.67
C GLU A 43 31.11 -3.84 -38.80
N LEU A 44 30.28 -3.00 -39.40
CA LEU A 44 29.49 -2.00 -38.65
C LEU A 44 28.51 -2.68 -37.68
N ARG A 45 27.81 -3.73 -38.12
CA ARG A 45 26.91 -4.51 -37.26
C ARG A 45 27.66 -5.15 -36.09
N ALA A 46 28.81 -5.76 -36.37
CA ALA A 46 29.64 -6.38 -35.36
C ALA A 46 30.10 -5.37 -34.30
N VAL A 47 30.54 -4.18 -34.73
CA VAL A 47 31.00 -3.12 -33.81
C VAL A 47 29.86 -2.61 -32.94
N CYS A 48 28.68 -2.32 -33.48
CA CYS A 48 27.56 -1.84 -32.66
C CYS A 48 27.04 -2.93 -31.71
N TRP A 49 26.78 -4.14 -32.24
CA TRP A 49 26.14 -5.20 -31.47
C TRP A 49 26.90 -5.60 -30.20
N VAL A 50 28.24 -5.66 -30.23
CA VAL A 50 29.03 -6.09 -29.07
C VAL A 50 28.90 -5.15 -27.86
N PHE A 51 28.61 -3.87 -28.10
CA PHE A 51 28.41 -2.86 -27.06
C PHE A 51 26.93 -2.58 -26.78
N ASP A 52 26.02 -2.97 -27.68
CA ASP A 52 24.58 -2.79 -27.49
C ASP A 52 23.93 -3.89 -26.63
N TYR A 53 24.53 -5.08 -26.49
CA TYR A 53 24.00 -6.11 -25.60
C TYR A 53 23.94 -5.62 -24.14
N ALA A 54 22.76 -5.73 -23.52
CA ALA A 54 22.62 -5.55 -22.07
C ALA A 54 23.23 -6.74 -21.33
N VAL A 55 23.79 -6.50 -20.13
CA VAL A 55 24.22 -7.60 -19.26
C VAL A 55 23.13 -7.91 -18.28
N GLU A 56 22.64 -9.15 -18.32
CA GLU A 56 21.64 -9.65 -17.40
C GLU A 56 22.24 -10.62 -16.39
N PHE A 57 21.73 -10.53 -15.16
CA PHE A 57 22.13 -11.37 -14.05
C PHE A 57 21.06 -12.45 -13.81
N ASP A 58 21.13 -13.57 -14.53
CA ASP A 58 20.22 -14.71 -14.36
C ASP A 58 20.73 -15.63 -13.24
N GLY A 59 20.28 -15.36 -12.00
CA GLY A 59 20.68 -16.07 -10.80
C GLY A 59 22.21 -16.09 -10.59
N LYS A 60 22.86 -17.12 -11.13
CA LYS A 60 24.30 -17.38 -11.03
C LYS A 60 25.13 -16.91 -12.24
N ASN A 61 24.53 -16.48 -13.34
CA ASN A 61 25.26 -16.18 -14.57
C ASN A 61 25.26 -14.68 -14.90
N ALA A 62 26.26 -14.22 -15.65
CA ALA A 62 26.23 -12.94 -16.36
C ALA A 62 26.03 -13.28 -17.84
N ARG A 63 24.88 -12.93 -18.41
CA ARG A 63 24.51 -13.24 -19.80
C ARG A 63 24.34 -11.96 -20.62
N LEU A 64 24.65 -12.01 -21.92
CA LEU A 64 24.45 -10.90 -22.85
C LEU A 64 23.08 -11.08 -23.50
N ALA A 65 22.17 -10.16 -23.21
CA ALA A 65 20.80 -10.15 -23.71
C ALA A 65 20.60 -9.03 -24.73
N PRO A 66 19.75 -9.23 -25.75
CA PRO A 66 19.36 -8.18 -26.69
C PRO A 66 18.90 -6.92 -25.97
N ARG A 67 19.23 -5.75 -26.54
CA ARG A 67 18.78 -4.47 -25.99
C ARG A 67 17.26 -4.28 -26.13
N VAL A 68 16.71 -4.82 -27.23
CA VAL A 68 15.28 -4.80 -27.53
C VAL A 68 14.79 -6.25 -27.57
N GLU A 69 14.06 -6.67 -26.54
CA GLU A 69 13.33 -7.95 -26.52
C GLU A 69 11.96 -7.77 -27.17
N SER A 70 11.91 -7.74 -28.50
CA SER A 70 10.66 -7.86 -29.27
C SER A 70 10.43 -9.33 -29.65
N SER A 71 9.18 -9.79 -29.67
CA SER A 71 8.82 -11.17 -30.03
C SER A 71 9.23 -11.56 -31.45
N ASP A 72 9.35 -10.57 -32.34
CA ASP A 72 9.46 -10.81 -33.77
C ASP A 72 10.87 -10.56 -34.33
N GLN A 73 11.60 -9.55 -33.82
CA GLN A 73 12.96 -9.20 -34.27
C GLN A 73 13.81 -8.57 -33.14
N PRO A 74 14.54 -9.35 -32.34
CA PRO A 74 15.49 -8.81 -31.36
C PRO A 74 16.70 -8.16 -32.03
N ASP A 75 17.08 -6.97 -31.56
CA ASP A 75 18.30 -6.26 -31.99
C ASP A 75 19.12 -5.80 -30.77
N PRO A 76 20.38 -6.26 -30.61
CA PRO A 76 21.06 -7.30 -31.41
C PRO A 76 20.37 -8.68 -31.35
N PRO A 77 20.62 -9.60 -32.29
CA PRO A 77 20.07 -10.96 -32.22
C PRO A 77 20.56 -11.71 -30.98
N PRO A 78 19.91 -12.80 -30.53
CA PRO A 78 20.40 -13.59 -29.40
C PRO A 78 21.87 -13.99 -29.58
N ILE A 79 22.68 -13.86 -28.53
CA ILE A 79 24.15 -13.99 -28.61
C ILE A 79 24.61 -15.33 -29.22
N LYS A 80 23.83 -16.41 -29.00
CA LYS A 80 24.11 -17.75 -29.56
C LYS A 80 23.77 -17.89 -31.05
N SER A 81 22.85 -17.06 -31.57
CA SER A 81 22.43 -17.06 -32.98
C SER A 81 23.20 -16.06 -33.85
N VAL A 82 24.17 -15.33 -33.29
CA VAL A 82 25.03 -14.41 -34.06
C VAL A 82 25.79 -15.17 -35.15
N ASP A 83 25.79 -14.64 -36.37
CA ASP A 83 26.41 -15.25 -37.55
C ASP A 83 27.93 -15.44 -37.40
N SER A 84 28.48 -16.49 -38.03
CA SER A 84 29.90 -16.82 -37.92
C SER A 84 30.83 -15.75 -38.49
N LYS A 85 30.37 -14.95 -39.48
CA LYS A 85 31.14 -13.82 -40.02
C LYS A 85 31.28 -12.69 -39.01
N VAL A 86 30.22 -12.38 -38.25
CA VAL A 86 30.25 -11.39 -37.16
C VAL A 86 31.19 -11.86 -36.05
N ARG A 87 31.12 -13.16 -35.69
CA ARG A 87 32.06 -13.74 -34.71
C ARG A 87 33.51 -13.64 -35.17
N GLN A 88 33.79 -13.79 -36.47
CA GLN A 88 35.13 -13.62 -37.00
C GLN A 88 35.61 -12.16 -36.88
N VAL A 89 34.75 -11.20 -37.22
CA VAL A 89 35.06 -9.76 -37.03
C VAL A 89 35.38 -9.46 -35.56
N TRP A 90 34.65 -10.03 -34.61
CA TRP A 90 34.96 -9.87 -33.19
C TRP A 90 36.32 -10.45 -32.79
N ARG A 91 36.74 -11.59 -33.35
CA ARG A 91 38.09 -12.13 -33.11
C ARG A 91 39.16 -11.19 -33.66
N ASP A 92 38.98 -10.73 -34.91
CA ASP A 92 39.91 -9.82 -35.55
C ASP A 92 40.00 -8.47 -34.80
N LEU A 93 38.89 -7.99 -34.21
CA LEU A 93 38.89 -6.82 -33.33
C LEU A 93 39.63 -7.08 -32.01
N LEU A 94 39.40 -8.24 -31.37
CA LEU A 94 40.03 -8.58 -30.10
C LEU A 94 41.57 -8.61 -30.21
N ASP A 95 42.11 -8.96 -31.37
CA ASP A 95 43.55 -8.99 -31.61
C ASP A 95 44.17 -7.59 -31.78
N ILE A 96 43.37 -6.57 -32.09
CA ILE A 96 43.86 -5.22 -32.46
C ILE A 96 43.49 -4.15 -31.42
N VAL A 97 42.31 -4.26 -30.78
CA VAL A 97 41.82 -3.31 -29.77
C VAL A 97 42.68 -3.37 -28.51
N ALA A 98 43.15 -2.23 -28.03
CA ALA A 98 44.08 -2.15 -26.91
C ALA A 98 43.40 -1.86 -25.56
N THR A 99 42.27 -1.16 -25.56
CA THR A 99 41.61 -0.69 -24.32
C THR A 99 40.89 -1.79 -23.57
N ALA A 100 41.06 -1.83 -22.24
CA ALA A 100 40.47 -2.87 -21.41
C ALA A 100 38.94 -2.93 -21.49
N PRO A 101 38.18 -1.81 -21.44
CA PRO A 101 36.71 -1.87 -21.51
C PRO A 101 36.19 -2.55 -22.77
N ALA A 102 36.80 -2.23 -23.91
CA ALA A 102 36.43 -2.79 -25.19
C ALA A 102 36.81 -4.27 -25.31
N ARG A 103 38.03 -4.62 -24.90
CA ARG A 103 38.49 -6.02 -24.87
C ARG A 103 37.61 -6.89 -23.98
N ALA A 104 37.18 -6.38 -22.83
CA ALA A 104 36.28 -7.09 -21.91
C ALA A 104 34.95 -7.46 -22.58
N ARG A 105 34.32 -6.48 -23.25
CA ARG A 105 33.05 -6.66 -23.97
C ARG A 105 33.16 -7.64 -25.13
N ILE A 106 34.18 -7.48 -25.97
CA ILE A 106 34.41 -8.32 -27.14
C ILE A 106 34.70 -9.77 -26.73
N ALA A 107 35.58 -9.96 -25.75
CA ALA A 107 35.90 -11.29 -25.24
C ALA A 107 34.69 -11.95 -24.55
N HIS A 108 33.85 -11.18 -23.83
CA HIS A 108 32.62 -11.68 -23.23
C HIS A 108 31.61 -12.18 -24.28
N ALA A 109 31.42 -11.43 -25.37
CA ALA A 109 30.56 -11.84 -26.47
C ALA A 109 31.06 -13.13 -27.14
N LEU A 110 32.37 -13.21 -27.42
CA LEU A 110 32.99 -14.42 -27.98
C LEU A 110 32.90 -15.63 -27.04
N PHE A 111 33.03 -15.42 -25.73
CA PHE A 111 32.83 -16.48 -24.74
C PHE A 111 31.40 -17.04 -24.79
N GLN A 112 30.38 -16.18 -24.84
CA GLN A 112 28.98 -16.61 -24.86
C GLN A 112 28.51 -17.22 -26.18
N CYS A 113 29.15 -16.86 -27.29
CA CYS A 113 28.94 -17.54 -28.58
C CYS A 113 29.41 -19.02 -28.55
N GLY A 114 30.24 -19.40 -27.58
CA GLY A 114 30.78 -20.76 -27.42
C GLY A 114 31.87 -21.12 -28.43
N GLY A 115 32.45 -22.31 -28.26
CA GLY A 115 33.53 -22.85 -29.10
C GLY A 115 34.77 -23.25 -28.32
N SER A 116 35.79 -23.78 -29.02
CA SER A 116 37.02 -24.31 -28.40
C SER A 116 37.88 -23.24 -27.70
N ALA A 117 37.79 -21.97 -28.12
CA ALA A 117 38.48 -20.85 -27.50
C ALA A 117 37.73 -20.24 -26.29
N GLY A 118 36.61 -20.83 -25.87
CA GLY A 118 35.77 -20.31 -24.78
C GLY A 118 36.53 -19.99 -23.50
N PRO A 119 37.33 -20.91 -22.93
CA PRO A 119 38.09 -20.64 -21.70
C PRO A 119 39.08 -19.48 -21.83
N ALA A 120 39.77 -19.36 -22.98
CA ALA A 120 40.71 -18.27 -23.23
C ALA A 120 39.99 -16.91 -23.33
N ASN A 121 38.85 -16.87 -24.03
CA ASN A 121 38.03 -15.65 -24.13
C ASN A 121 37.44 -15.24 -22.78
N ALA A 122 37.05 -16.21 -21.94
CA ALA A 122 36.57 -15.92 -20.58
C ALA A 122 37.68 -15.29 -19.72
N ALA A 123 38.90 -15.84 -19.74
CA ALA A 123 40.03 -15.29 -19.01
C ALA A 123 40.34 -13.85 -19.45
N ILE A 124 40.38 -13.60 -20.77
CA ILE A 124 40.57 -12.26 -21.33
C ILE A 124 39.45 -11.33 -20.86
N ALA A 125 38.19 -11.77 -20.90
CA ALA A 125 37.07 -10.96 -20.45
C ALA A 125 37.20 -10.58 -18.97
N VAL A 126 37.47 -11.56 -18.09
CA VAL A 126 37.60 -11.38 -16.65
C VAL A 126 38.71 -10.38 -16.30
N ASP A 127 39.91 -10.59 -16.82
CA ASP A 127 41.05 -9.71 -16.53
C ASP A 127 40.78 -8.27 -16.98
N ASN A 128 40.16 -8.12 -18.15
CA ASN A 128 39.86 -6.80 -18.69
C ASN A 128 38.67 -6.13 -17.98
N TYR A 129 37.65 -6.87 -17.52
CA TYR A 129 36.59 -6.30 -16.66
C TYR A 129 37.15 -5.80 -15.33
N ILE A 130 38.04 -6.57 -14.70
CA ILE A 130 38.71 -6.16 -13.44
C ILE A 130 39.56 -4.91 -13.68
N ALA A 131 40.38 -4.90 -14.74
CA ALA A 131 41.21 -3.74 -15.07
C ALA A 131 40.37 -2.49 -15.39
N SER A 132 39.25 -2.67 -16.09
CA SER A 132 38.36 -1.58 -16.49
C SER A 132 37.58 -0.98 -15.32
N ALA A 133 37.27 -1.77 -14.28
CA ALA A 133 36.56 -1.26 -13.12
C ALA A 133 37.27 -0.07 -12.45
N GLN A 134 38.61 -0.06 -12.48
CA GLN A 134 39.42 1.03 -11.94
C GLN A 134 39.39 2.30 -12.80
N HIS A 135 38.95 2.19 -14.07
CA HIS A 135 38.88 3.31 -15.01
C HIS A 135 37.60 4.13 -14.87
N TRP A 136 36.49 3.51 -14.44
CA TRP A 136 35.19 4.16 -14.42
C TRP A 136 35.08 5.20 -13.31
N ARG A 137 34.63 6.41 -13.69
CA ARG A 137 34.34 7.47 -12.72
C ARG A 137 33.06 7.19 -11.94
N ARG A 138 32.07 6.57 -12.61
CA ARG A 138 30.83 6.15 -11.98
C ARG A 138 31.05 4.82 -11.25
N GLN A 139 30.97 4.85 -9.93
CA GLN A 139 31.18 3.67 -9.09
C GLN A 139 30.22 2.53 -9.43
N HIS A 140 28.99 2.84 -9.88
CA HIS A 140 28.03 1.82 -10.32
C HIS A 140 28.56 0.96 -11.48
N ASP A 141 29.22 1.60 -12.44
CA ASP A 141 29.78 0.95 -13.62
C ASP A 141 30.99 0.07 -13.23
N SER A 142 31.80 0.55 -12.28
CA SER A 142 32.88 -0.23 -11.64
C SER A 142 32.32 -1.48 -10.95
N ASP A 143 31.30 -1.32 -10.11
CA ASP A 143 30.68 -2.43 -9.38
C ASP A 143 30.06 -3.46 -10.33
N GLU A 144 29.37 -3.01 -11.37
CA GLU A 144 28.79 -3.89 -12.38
C GLU A 144 29.87 -4.72 -13.08
N TYR A 145 30.97 -4.09 -13.50
CA TYR A 145 32.07 -4.78 -14.19
C TYR A 145 32.75 -5.82 -13.29
N LEU A 146 32.95 -5.51 -12.01
CA LEU A 146 33.52 -6.48 -11.06
C LEU A 146 32.56 -7.65 -10.80
N ARG A 147 31.25 -7.40 -10.72
CA ARG A 147 30.24 -8.48 -10.61
C ARG A 147 30.22 -9.37 -11.84
N ILE A 148 30.35 -8.80 -13.03
CA ILE A 148 30.46 -9.56 -14.28
C ILE A 148 31.72 -10.43 -14.26
N ALA A 149 32.87 -9.85 -13.89
CA ALA A 149 34.14 -10.57 -13.79
C ALA A 149 34.04 -11.76 -12.81
N ALA A 150 33.51 -11.53 -11.60
CA ALA A 150 33.35 -12.57 -10.58
C ALA A 150 32.49 -13.74 -11.06
N ARG A 151 31.39 -13.46 -11.77
CA ARG A 151 30.49 -14.48 -12.33
C ARG A 151 31.12 -15.27 -13.48
N ILE A 152 31.77 -14.59 -14.43
CA ILE A 152 32.46 -15.28 -15.54
C ILE A 152 33.60 -16.15 -15.00
N ALA A 153 34.41 -15.62 -14.09
CA ALA A 153 35.50 -16.36 -13.43
C ALA A 153 34.98 -17.62 -12.75
N ARG A 154 33.84 -17.53 -12.05
CA ARG A 154 33.20 -18.69 -11.44
C ARG A 154 32.76 -19.74 -12.45
N ILE A 155 32.14 -19.32 -13.57
CA ILE A 155 31.69 -20.25 -14.62
C ILE A 155 32.86 -21.08 -15.17
N VAL A 156 34.05 -20.49 -15.25
CA VAL A 156 35.27 -21.18 -15.73
C VAL A 156 36.10 -21.83 -14.62
N GLY A 157 35.67 -21.74 -13.35
CA GLY A 157 36.36 -22.34 -12.21
C GLY A 157 37.63 -21.60 -11.76
N ASP A 158 37.77 -20.31 -12.09
CA ASP A 158 38.89 -19.47 -11.64
C ASP A 158 38.55 -18.79 -10.31
N SER A 159 38.72 -19.53 -9.21
CA SER A 159 38.48 -19.03 -7.85
C SER A 159 39.37 -17.83 -7.49
N ALA A 160 40.59 -17.73 -8.03
CA ALA A 160 41.50 -16.65 -7.73
C ALA A 160 41.02 -15.32 -8.35
N ALA A 161 40.54 -15.35 -9.58
CA ALA A 161 39.96 -14.17 -10.22
C ALA A 161 38.60 -13.79 -9.62
N THR A 162 37.77 -14.77 -9.22
CA THR A 162 36.53 -14.50 -8.46
C THR A 162 36.84 -13.76 -7.17
N GLN A 163 37.79 -14.26 -6.36
CA GLN A 163 38.15 -13.60 -5.10
C GLN A 163 38.72 -12.20 -5.33
N ARG A 164 39.57 -12.03 -6.35
CA ARG A 164 40.14 -10.71 -6.68
C ARG A 164 39.05 -9.69 -7.06
N ALA A 165 38.06 -10.08 -7.85
CA ALA A 165 36.96 -9.21 -8.21
C ALA A 165 36.09 -8.85 -6.99
N LEU A 166 35.86 -9.80 -6.09
CA LEU A 166 35.16 -9.57 -4.83
C LEU A 166 35.92 -8.62 -3.91
N GLU A 167 37.24 -8.78 -3.73
CA GLU A 167 38.02 -7.86 -2.89
C GLU A 167 37.96 -6.42 -3.42
N TYR A 168 38.05 -6.21 -4.74
CA TYR A 168 37.89 -4.87 -5.31
C TYR A 168 36.49 -4.29 -5.11
N LEU A 169 35.44 -5.12 -5.12
CA LEU A 169 34.08 -4.68 -4.76
C LEU A 169 34.01 -4.24 -3.30
N LEU A 170 34.65 -4.99 -2.39
CA LEU A 170 34.70 -4.67 -0.97
C LEU A 170 35.54 -3.41 -0.69
N ASP A 171 36.60 -3.16 -1.46
CA ASP A 171 37.36 -1.91 -1.41
C ASP A 171 36.52 -0.71 -1.87
N GLY A 172 35.62 -0.91 -2.83
CA GLY A 172 34.61 0.08 -3.22
C GLY A 172 33.64 0.40 -2.09
N ALA A 173 33.06 -0.63 -1.46
CA ALA A 173 32.13 -0.48 -0.35
C ALA A 173 32.79 0.14 0.90
N GLN A 174 34.02 -0.26 1.20
CA GLN A 174 34.84 0.32 2.26
C GLN A 174 35.05 1.83 2.05
N ARG A 175 35.49 2.24 0.85
CA ARG A 175 35.69 3.66 0.55
C ARG A 175 34.38 4.45 0.64
N ALA A 176 33.28 3.87 0.14
CA ALA A 176 31.97 4.50 0.27
C ALA A 176 31.54 4.67 1.74
N LEU A 177 31.81 3.68 2.60
CA LEU A 177 31.57 3.75 4.05
C LEU A 177 32.45 4.80 4.74
N ASP A 178 33.71 4.92 4.32
CA ASP A 178 34.65 5.90 4.88
C ASP A 178 34.25 7.35 4.52
N ASP A 179 33.42 7.52 3.47
CA ASP A 179 32.88 8.79 2.99
C ASP A 179 31.44 9.10 3.51
N GLU A 180 30.89 8.32 4.45
CA GLU A 180 29.53 8.56 5.00
C GLU A 180 29.50 9.71 6.03
N PRO A 181 28.47 10.58 6.04
CA PRO A 181 27.28 10.57 5.19
C PRO A 181 27.58 11.00 3.75
N SER A 182 27.22 10.16 2.79
CA SER A 182 27.52 10.39 1.37
C SER A 182 26.32 10.93 0.59
N ASP A 183 26.54 11.86 -0.34
CA ASP A 183 25.53 12.31 -1.32
C ASP A 183 25.16 11.22 -2.36
N LYS A 184 25.73 10.02 -2.20
CA LYS A 184 25.72 8.94 -3.17
C LYS A 184 25.05 7.71 -2.54
N PRO A 185 23.71 7.59 -2.61
CA PRO A 185 23.00 6.49 -1.97
C PRO A 185 23.27 5.14 -2.65
N GLY A 186 23.39 4.08 -1.85
CA GLY A 186 23.38 2.68 -2.31
C GLY A 186 24.73 2.09 -2.76
N TYR A 187 25.84 2.83 -2.69
CA TYR A 187 27.17 2.31 -3.07
C TYR A 187 27.84 1.42 -2.01
N VAL A 188 27.38 1.49 -0.75
CA VAL A 188 27.82 0.57 0.30
C VAL A 188 27.11 -0.77 0.18
N LEU A 189 25.78 -0.77 0.13
CA LEU A 189 24.98 -1.99 0.30
C LEU A 189 24.94 -2.88 -0.95
N ARG A 190 25.02 -2.32 -2.16
CA ARG A 190 24.96 -3.12 -3.40
C ARG A 190 26.14 -4.11 -3.53
N PRO A 191 27.41 -3.69 -3.34
CA PRO A 191 28.53 -4.63 -3.32
C PRO A 191 28.43 -5.67 -2.20
N LEU A 192 27.99 -5.26 -1.00
CA LEU A 192 27.85 -6.17 0.14
C LEU A 192 26.75 -7.21 -0.08
N ASP A 193 25.57 -6.80 -0.56
CA ASP A 193 24.47 -7.71 -0.91
C ASP A 193 24.93 -8.74 -1.96
N TYR A 194 25.68 -8.29 -2.97
CA TYR A 194 26.26 -9.21 -3.95
C TYR A 194 27.23 -10.20 -3.30
N ALA A 195 28.18 -9.72 -2.49
CA ALA A 195 29.19 -10.57 -1.87
C ALA A 195 28.58 -11.59 -0.90
N VAL A 196 27.56 -11.22 -0.11
CA VAL A 196 26.84 -12.12 0.82
C VAL A 196 26.22 -13.32 0.10
N ASN A 197 25.73 -13.11 -1.13
CA ASN A 197 25.08 -14.15 -1.92
C ASN A 197 26.07 -15.03 -2.72
N GLU A 198 27.38 -14.78 -2.65
CA GLU A 198 28.38 -15.64 -3.27
C GLU A 198 28.73 -16.86 -2.39
N PRO A 199 28.90 -18.07 -2.97
CA PRO A 199 29.17 -19.29 -2.20
C PRO A 199 30.41 -19.21 -1.31
N ASP A 200 31.49 -18.61 -1.82
CA ASP A 200 32.76 -18.41 -1.11
C ASP A 200 32.84 -16.96 -0.61
N CYS A 201 31.82 -16.52 0.13
CA CYS A 201 31.73 -15.15 0.60
C CYS A 201 32.96 -14.76 1.47
N PRO A 202 33.68 -13.66 1.16
CA PRO A 202 34.84 -13.23 1.93
C PRO A 202 34.47 -12.91 3.40
N ALA A 203 35.33 -13.33 4.35
CA ALA A 203 35.10 -13.05 5.78
C ALA A 203 35.06 -11.54 6.10
N ARG A 204 35.76 -10.71 5.31
CA ARG A 204 35.76 -9.24 5.42
C ARG A 204 34.36 -8.61 5.28
N VAL A 205 33.42 -9.31 4.62
CA VAL A 205 32.03 -8.85 4.48
C VAL A 205 31.36 -8.65 5.83
N ASP A 206 31.65 -9.51 6.82
CA ASP A 206 31.05 -9.42 8.15
C ASP A 206 31.44 -8.10 8.85
N GLU A 207 32.71 -7.71 8.77
CA GLU A 207 33.19 -6.46 9.34
C GLU A 207 32.56 -5.24 8.67
N LEU A 208 32.47 -5.26 7.34
CA LEU A 208 31.86 -4.16 6.57
C LEU A 208 30.36 -4.03 6.83
N LEU A 209 29.64 -5.14 6.96
CA LEU A 209 28.22 -5.14 7.31
C LEU A 209 27.98 -4.60 8.71
N GLU A 210 28.81 -4.99 9.69
CA GLU A 210 28.70 -4.48 11.06
C GLU A 210 28.95 -2.97 11.12
N ARG A 211 29.93 -2.48 10.36
CA ARG A 211 30.15 -1.03 10.21
C ARG A 211 28.99 -0.34 9.50
N ALA A 212 28.47 -0.91 8.42
CA ALA A 212 27.32 -0.37 7.68
C ALA A 212 26.05 -0.28 8.53
N ALA A 213 25.81 -1.26 9.40
CA ALA A 213 24.67 -1.26 10.31
C ALA A 213 24.67 -0.11 11.33
N VAL A 214 25.80 0.59 11.48
CA VAL A 214 25.98 1.72 12.42
C VAL A 214 26.23 3.04 11.70
N ALA A 215 27.11 3.05 10.69
CA ALA A 215 27.62 4.28 10.06
C ALA A 215 26.66 4.90 9.03
N LEU A 216 25.76 4.10 8.44
CA LEU A 216 24.83 4.59 7.42
C LEU A 216 23.79 5.53 8.05
N ASP A 217 23.66 6.73 7.46
CA ASP A 217 22.76 7.77 7.97
C ASP A 217 21.29 7.31 7.92
N ASN A 218 20.87 6.80 6.76
CA ASN A 218 19.51 6.33 6.53
C ASN A 218 19.20 5.05 7.34
N VAL A 219 18.14 5.13 8.16
CA VAL A 219 17.65 4.03 9.01
C VAL A 219 17.33 2.77 8.20
N ARG A 220 16.78 2.92 6.99
CA ARG A 220 16.42 1.80 6.12
C ARG A 220 17.64 1.13 5.50
N ASP A 221 18.70 1.88 5.26
CA ASP A 221 19.96 1.33 4.78
C ASP A 221 20.67 0.55 5.90
N ARG A 222 20.62 1.05 7.15
CA ARG A 222 21.04 0.28 8.34
C ARG A 222 20.23 -1.00 8.52
N GLU A 223 18.91 -0.95 8.33
CA GLU A 223 18.03 -2.13 8.36
C GLU A 223 18.45 -3.14 7.30
N ARG A 224 18.75 -2.69 6.08
CA ARG A 224 19.17 -3.58 4.99
C ARG A 224 20.50 -4.26 5.33
N ALA A 225 21.46 -3.55 5.92
CA ALA A 225 22.70 -4.15 6.43
C ALA A 225 22.42 -5.22 7.49
N LEU A 226 21.54 -4.95 8.46
CA LEU A 226 21.14 -5.92 9.49
C LEU A 226 20.41 -7.14 8.90
N THR A 227 19.62 -6.98 7.85
CA THR A 227 19.01 -8.08 7.11
C THR A 227 20.08 -8.98 6.46
N LEU A 228 21.13 -8.39 5.87
CA LEU A 228 22.26 -9.14 5.32
C LEU A 228 23.05 -9.87 6.41
N ILE A 229 23.27 -9.25 7.58
CA ILE A 229 23.87 -9.92 8.76
C ILE A 229 23.00 -11.12 9.19
N SER A 230 21.67 -10.96 9.21
CA SER A 230 20.75 -12.04 9.58
C SER A 230 20.84 -13.26 8.66
N GLN A 231 21.14 -13.07 7.37
CA GLN A 231 21.32 -14.18 6.41
C GLN A 231 22.57 -15.01 6.73
N ARG A 232 23.54 -14.43 7.44
CA ARG A 232 24.81 -15.06 7.82
C ARG A 232 24.78 -15.68 9.21
N CYS A 233 23.72 -15.47 9.99
CA CYS A 233 23.58 -16.08 11.31
C CYS A 233 23.39 -17.61 11.24
N THR A 234 24.31 -18.33 11.89
CA THR A 234 24.31 -19.80 11.94
C THR A 234 23.44 -20.35 13.08
N ASP A 235 23.31 -19.63 14.20
CA ASP A 235 22.58 -20.06 15.39
C ASP A 235 21.39 -19.14 15.74
N ASN A 236 20.56 -19.59 16.68
CA ASN A 236 19.38 -18.85 17.14
C ASN A 236 19.74 -17.63 18.00
N GLU A 237 20.91 -17.63 18.66
CA GLU A 237 21.35 -16.53 19.52
C GLU A 237 21.80 -15.31 18.69
N CYS A 238 22.55 -15.55 17.60
CA CYS A 238 22.87 -14.57 16.58
C CYS A 238 21.59 -13.99 15.99
N ARG A 239 20.64 -14.84 15.55
CA ARG A 239 19.36 -14.37 15.00
C ARG A 239 18.62 -13.48 16.00
N ARG A 240 18.52 -13.89 17.26
CA ARG A 240 17.89 -13.10 18.31
C ARG A 240 18.53 -11.72 18.46
N ARG A 241 19.85 -11.67 18.59
CA ARG A 241 20.61 -10.39 18.71
C ARG A 241 20.40 -9.48 17.50
N VAL A 242 20.38 -10.04 16.28
CA VAL A 242 20.13 -9.25 15.07
C VAL A 242 18.70 -8.72 15.03
N TRP A 243 17.70 -9.51 15.44
CA TRP A 243 16.31 -9.02 15.55
C TRP A 243 16.16 -7.89 16.57
N GLU A 244 16.79 -8.02 17.74
CA GLU A 244 16.84 -6.95 18.75
C GLU A 244 17.44 -5.67 18.16
N ARG A 245 18.56 -5.78 17.43
CA ARG A 245 19.19 -4.65 16.74
C ARG A 245 18.30 -4.04 15.66
N ARG A 246 17.57 -4.84 14.88
CA ARG A 246 16.67 -4.35 13.81
C ARG A 246 15.51 -3.53 14.38
N VAL A 247 14.87 -4.02 15.44
CA VAL A 247 13.80 -3.27 16.11
C VAL A 247 14.35 -2.00 16.75
N ASN A 248 15.47 -2.10 17.48
CA ASN A 248 16.08 -0.95 18.14
C ASN A 248 16.60 0.11 17.16
N ASN A 249 17.03 -0.27 15.95
CA ASN A 249 17.45 0.66 14.91
C ASN A 249 16.31 1.65 14.56
N PHE A 250 15.09 1.14 14.40
CA PHE A 250 13.92 1.98 14.15
C PHE A 250 13.46 2.75 15.38
N LEU A 251 13.47 2.14 16.58
CA LEU A 251 13.06 2.82 17.81
C LEU A 251 14.00 3.99 18.16
N THR A 252 15.31 3.77 18.07
CA THR A 252 16.33 4.81 18.34
C THR A 252 16.21 5.97 17.34
N ALA A 253 15.99 5.65 16.07
CA ALA A 253 15.74 6.65 15.06
C ALA A 253 14.45 7.43 15.34
N ALA A 254 13.37 6.73 15.72
CA ALA A 254 12.10 7.37 16.07
C ALA A 254 12.23 8.34 17.25
N ASP A 255 13.05 8.01 18.24
CA ASP A 255 13.26 8.86 19.41
C ASP A 255 14.07 10.13 19.09
N SER A 256 14.79 10.16 17.96
CA SER A 256 15.49 11.34 17.43
C SER A 256 14.59 12.23 16.56
N GLU A 257 13.40 11.74 16.19
CA GLU A 257 12.46 12.40 15.29
C GLU A 257 11.24 12.95 16.03
N THR A 258 10.44 13.76 15.34
CA THR A 258 9.18 14.31 15.88
C THR A 258 8.03 14.12 14.89
N GLY A 259 6.79 14.35 15.35
CA GLY A 259 5.64 14.34 14.45
C GLY A 259 5.34 12.96 13.85
N ILE A 260 4.83 13.01 12.61
CA ILE A 260 4.48 11.84 11.80
C ILE A 260 5.71 10.94 11.55
N ILE A 261 6.92 11.49 11.42
CA ILE A 261 8.12 10.70 11.12
C ILE A 261 8.42 9.73 12.27
N LYS A 262 8.34 10.19 13.53
CA LYS A 262 8.47 9.35 14.72
C LYS A 262 7.46 8.20 14.73
N MET A 263 6.20 8.49 14.40
CA MET A 263 5.14 7.49 14.31
C MET A 263 5.43 6.45 13.22
N ILE A 264 5.84 6.88 12.02
CA ILE A 264 6.18 5.98 10.91
C ILE A 264 7.33 5.04 11.30
N LEU A 265 8.40 5.57 11.91
CA LEU A 265 9.53 4.75 12.34
C LEU A 265 9.14 3.74 13.43
N ARG A 266 8.26 4.11 14.37
CA ARG A 266 7.71 3.16 15.36
C ARG A 266 6.80 2.10 14.74
N GLN A 267 6.05 2.43 13.69
CA GLN A 267 5.29 1.44 12.90
C GLN A 267 6.23 0.49 12.17
N ASP A 268 7.30 1.00 11.56
CA ASP A 268 8.33 0.18 10.90
C ASP A 268 9.03 -0.74 11.93
N ALA A 269 9.27 -0.27 13.16
CA ALA A 269 9.75 -1.11 14.26
C ALA A 269 8.78 -2.24 14.61
N LEU A 270 7.47 -1.96 14.70
CA LEU A 270 6.45 -2.97 15.00
C LEU A 270 6.31 -3.99 13.87
N LYS A 271 6.25 -3.54 12.60
CA LYS A 271 6.26 -4.43 11.43
C LYS A 271 7.48 -5.33 11.43
N CYS A 272 8.65 -4.78 11.74
CA CYS A 272 9.88 -5.54 11.89
C CYS A 272 9.74 -6.59 13.00
N ALA A 273 9.26 -6.22 14.19
CA ALA A 273 9.07 -7.12 15.31
C ALA A 273 8.04 -8.23 15.03
N GLU A 274 6.95 -7.94 14.30
CA GLU A 274 5.90 -8.89 13.94
C GLU A 274 6.41 -10.04 13.09
N THR A 275 7.35 -9.75 12.18
CA THR A 275 8.02 -10.77 11.35
C THR A 275 8.96 -11.68 12.15
N SER A 276 9.29 -11.30 13.40
CA SER A 276 10.07 -12.13 14.31
C SER A 276 9.19 -13.12 15.08
N THR A 277 9.82 -14.17 15.62
CA THR A 277 9.18 -15.14 16.52
C THR A 277 9.23 -14.73 17.99
N PHE A 278 9.81 -13.56 18.33
CA PHE A 278 10.05 -13.13 19.71
C PHE A 278 8.94 -12.19 20.18
N SER A 279 8.11 -12.65 21.13
CA SER A 279 6.97 -11.86 21.63
C SER A 279 7.41 -10.60 22.37
N GLU A 280 8.55 -10.63 23.06
CA GLU A 280 9.02 -9.48 23.83
C GLU A 280 9.34 -8.28 22.93
N LEU A 281 9.84 -8.54 21.70
CA LEU A 281 10.09 -7.49 20.71
C LEU A 281 8.80 -6.86 20.19
N LYS A 282 7.75 -7.68 20.03
CA LYS A 282 6.42 -7.20 19.60
C LYS A 282 5.81 -6.32 20.68
N GLU A 283 5.87 -6.76 21.93
CA GLU A 283 5.39 -5.99 23.09
C GLU A 283 6.15 -4.66 23.22
N LEU A 284 7.48 -4.68 23.09
CA LEU A 284 8.31 -3.48 23.14
C LEU A 284 7.94 -2.48 22.03
N ALA A 285 7.88 -2.93 20.77
CA ALA A 285 7.58 -2.06 19.65
C ALA A 285 6.13 -1.54 19.68
N ALA A 286 5.18 -2.38 20.12
CA ALA A 286 3.79 -1.98 20.31
C ALA A 286 3.66 -0.92 21.41
N ALA A 287 4.31 -1.12 22.56
CA ALA A 287 4.33 -0.14 23.65
C ALA A 287 4.96 1.19 23.21
N ALA A 288 6.06 1.14 22.44
CA ALA A 288 6.67 2.34 21.88
C ALA A 288 5.72 3.07 20.92
N LEU A 289 5.05 2.34 20.03
CA LEU A 289 4.05 2.93 19.11
C LEU A 289 2.89 3.58 19.87
N GLN A 290 2.32 2.87 20.86
CA GLN A 290 1.23 3.35 21.74
C GLN A 290 1.61 4.57 22.58
N SER A 291 2.90 4.76 22.87
CA SER A 291 3.36 5.95 23.59
C SER A 291 3.33 7.24 22.74
N THR A 292 3.11 7.14 21.43
CA THR A 292 3.03 8.28 20.52
C THR A 292 1.66 8.94 20.68
N ARG A 293 1.60 10.14 21.29
CA ARG A 293 0.31 10.82 21.48
C ARG A 293 -0.11 11.52 20.20
N HIS A 294 -1.41 11.67 20.00
CA HIS A 294 -1.95 12.43 18.88
C HIS A 294 -1.42 13.88 18.83
N GLU A 295 -1.24 14.49 20.01
CA GLU A 295 -0.67 15.83 20.20
C GLU A 295 0.76 15.96 19.66
N ASP A 296 1.53 14.87 19.67
CA ASP A 296 2.93 14.84 19.25
C ASP A 296 3.08 14.74 17.72
N LEU A 297 2.00 14.49 16.98
CA LEU A 297 2.02 14.23 15.55
C LEU A 297 2.19 15.50 14.70
N GLY A 298 1.96 16.68 15.28
CA GLY A 298 2.08 17.96 14.56
C GLY A 298 1.07 18.13 13.42
N LEU A 299 -0.11 17.49 13.55
CA LEU A 299 -1.17 17.58 12.55
C LEU A 299 -1.77 19.00 12.51
N MET A 300 -2.14 19.45 11.31
CA MET A 300 -2.81 20.73 11.11
C MET A 300 -4.31 20.51 10.97
N HIS A 301 -5.10 21.29 11.71
CA HIS A 301 -6.54 21.31 11.56
C HIS A 301 -6.95 22.34 10.51
N VAL A 302 -7.66 21.88 9.48
CA VAL A 302 -8.28 22.75 8.48
C VAL A 302 -9.77 22.74 8.72
N HIS A 303 -10.32 23.92 9.02
CA HIS A 303 -11.75 24.11 9.13
C HIS A 303 -12.28 24.77 7.87
N THR A 304 -13.36 24.20 7.33
CA THR A 304 -14.12 24.80 6.24
C THR A 304 -15.54 25.06 6.71
N SER A 305 -16.15 26.11 6.19
CA SER A 305 -17.55 26.46 6.46
C SER A 305 -18.25 26.68 5.13
N ALA A 306 -19.48 26.17 5.02
CA ALA A 306 -20.36 26.44 3.89
C ALA A 306 -21.65 27.09 4.41
N ALA A 307 -22.15 28.09 3.69
CA ALA A 307 -23.45 28.67 3.97
C ALA A 307 -24.53 27.86 3.24
N ILE A 308 -25.62 27.53 3.94
CA ILE A 308 -26.82 26.91 3.37
C ILE A 308 -27.94 27.94 3.44
N TYR A 309 -28.67 28.11 2.33
CA TYR A 309 -29.85 28.96 2.31
C TYR A 309 -30.91 28.43 3.29
N GLN A 310 -31.52 29.33 4.06
CA GLN A 310 -32.48 28.97 5.09
C GLN A 310 -33.72 28.28 4.50
N GLU A 311 -34.15 28.70 3.32
CA GLU A 311 -35.29 28.12 2.61
C GLU A 311 -35.04 26.64 2.27
N HIS A 312 -33.82 26.31 1.83
CA HIS A 312 -33.45 24.92 1.55
C HIS A 312 -33.40 24.08 2.83
N PHE A 313 -32.87 24.65 3.92
CA PHE A 313 -32.88 23.98 5.23
C PHE A 313 -34.31 23.66 5.69
N GLU A 314 -35.21 24.64 5.63
CA GLU A 314 -36.61 24.48 6.03
C GLU A 314 -37.35 23.47 5.15
N GLN A 315 -37.12 23.51 3.83
CA GLN A 315 -37.70 22.53 2.90
C GLN A 315 -37.28 21.10 3.25
N VAL A 316 -36.00 20.85 3.49
CA VAL A 316 -35.49 19.51 3.84
C VAL A 316 -36.04 19.07 5.21
N ARG A 317 -36.06 19.96 6.21
CA ARG A 317 -36.66 19.70 7.52
C ARG A 317 -38.12 19.27 7.38
N ASP A 318 -38.92 20.02 6.62
CA ASP A 318 -40.36 19.79 6.49
C ASP A 318 -40.66 18.48 5.75
N GLN A 319 -39.86 18.12 4.75
CA GLN A 319 -39.94 16.82 4.10
C GLN A 319 -39.65 15.66 5.06
N MET A 320 -38.67 15.81 5.95
CA MET A 320 -38.31 14.78 6.93
C MET A 320 -39.37 14.56 8.02
N ALA A 321 -40.24 15.52 8.30
CA ALA A 321 -41.32 15.39 9.30
C ALA A 321 -42.72 15.67 8.72
N GLN A 322 -42.93 15.36 7.44
CA GLN A 322 -44.22 15.56 6.78
C GLN A 322 -45.33 14.66 7.35
N GLY A 323 -46.56 15.14 7.39
CA GLY A 323 -47.71 14.40 7.91
C GLY A 323 -48.75 15.31 8.55
N ALA A 324 -50.01 14.85 8.58
CA ALA A 324 -51.12 15.52 9.25
C ALA A 324 -51.25 15.13 10.73
N THR A 325 -50.57 14.06 11.15
CA THR A 325 -50.54 13.56 12.52
C THR A 325 -49.11 13.32 13.00
N TRP A 326 -48.89 13.21 14.31
CA TRP A 326 -47.55 12.90 14.84
C TRP A 326 -47.07 11.50 14.40
N GLN A 327 -48.01 10.57 14.19
CA GLN A 327 -47.75 9.22 13.68
C GLN A 327 -47.19 9.27 12.26
N GLU A 328 -47.85 9.99 11.37
CA GLU A 328 -47.38 10.19 9.99
C GLU A 328 -46.04 10.93 9.96
N ALA A 329 -45.88 11.96 10.79
CA ALA A 329 -44.61 12.68 10.90
C ALA A 329 -43.46 11.78 11.39
N LEU A 330 -43.73 10.87 12.33
CA LEU A 330 -42.73 9.93 12.83
C LEU A 330 -42.40 8.83 11.81
N ILE A 331 -43.37 8.37 11.01
CA ILE A 331 -43.11 7.48 9.87
C ILE A 331 -42.23 8.19 8.85
N SER A 332 -42.58 9.43 8.47
CA SER A 332 -41.78 10.24 7.55
C SER A 332 -40.36 10.43 8.05
N PHE A 333 -40.19 10.69 9.35
CA PHE A 333 -38.89 10.81 9.99
C PHE A 333 -38.09 9.51 9.92
N ALA A 334 -38.72 8.36 10.17
CA ALA A 334 -38.06 7.05 10.10
C ALA A 334 -37.71 6.62 8.67
N GLN A 335 -38.51 7.04 7.69
CA GLN A 335 -38.37 6.68 6.28
C GLN A 335 -37.52 7.66 5.49
N CYS A 336 -37.30 8.89 5.96
CA CYS A 336 -36.52 9.88 5.21
C CYS A 336 -35.10 9.38 4.90
N GLY A 337 -34.52 9.87 3.80
CA GLY A 337 -33.20 9.45 3.34
C GLY A 337 -33.22 8.32 2.30
N PRO A 338 -32.06 7.67 2.06
CA PRO A 338 -30.90 7.56 2.96
C PRO A 338 -30.14 8.87 3.15
N LEU A 339 -29.75 9.16 4.40
CA LEU A 339 -29.04 10.40 4.76
C LEU A 339 -27.62 10.47 4.18
N SER A 340 -27.08 9.36 3.68
CA SER A 340 -25.82 9.33 2.93
C SER A 340 -25.97 9.75 1.46
N GLY A 341 -27.19 10.03 0.99
CA GLY A 341 -27.46 10.29 -0.42
C GLY A 341 -27.61 9.03 -1.26
N ASP A 342 -27.78 9.22 -2.56
CA ASP A 342 -27.91 8.13 -3.53
C ASP A 342 -26.54 7.54 -3.92
N TYR A 343 -26.46 6.21 -3.94
CA TYR A 343 -25.21 5.49 -4.20
C TYR A 343 -24.63 5.82 -5.58
N ASP A 344 -25.45 5.81 -6.63
CA ASP A 344 -24.96 6.00 -8.01
C ASP A 344 -24.50 7.46 -8.21
N GLN A 345 -25.24 8.43 -7.64
CA GLN A 345 -24.83 9.84 -7.65
C GLN A 345 -23.53 10.07 -6.87
N ASN A 346 -23.37 9.43 -5.72
CA ASN A 346 -22.15 9.52 -4.93
C ASN A 346 -20.95 8.93 -5.69
N CYS A 347 -21.12 7.77 -6.35
CA CYS A 347 -20.08 7.17 -7.18
C CYS A 347 -19.64 8.13 -8.30
N ALA A 348 -20.60 8.67 -9.05
CA ALA A 348 -20.32 9.62 -10.12
C ALA A 348 -19.59 10.88 -9.60
N THR A 349 -19.94 11.34 -8.40
CA THR A 349 -19.27 12.50 -7.77
C THR A 349 -17.81 12.17 -7.42
N ILE A 350 -17.54 11.00 -6.83
CA ILE A 350 -16.18 10.57 -6.51
C ILE A 350 -15.35 10.40 -7.79
N GLU A 351 -15.91 9.82 -8.84
CA GLU A 351 -15.23 9.70 -10.14
C GLU A 351 -14.86 11.07 -10.71
N GLN A 352 -15.76 12.06 -10.63
CA GLN A 352 -15.48 13.44 -11.05
C GLN A 352 -14.37 14.09 -10.22
N LEU A 353 -14.39 13.93 -8.89
CA LEU A 353 -13.36 14.47 -8.00
C LEU A 353 -11.98 13.83 -8.28
N ARG A 354 -11.94 12.52 -8.50
CA ARG A 354 -10.71 11.79 -8.87
C ARG A 354 -10.18 12.22 -10.24
N ALA A 355 -11.07 12.43 -11.20
CA ALA A 355 -10.68 12.95 -12.52
C ALA A 355 -10.13 14.39 -12.44
N ALA A 356 -10.66 15.22 -11.53
CA ALA A 356 -10.18 16.59 -11.31
C ALA A 356 -8.81 16.65 -10.62
N ALA A 357 -8.45 15.65 -9.79
CA ALA A 357 -7.17 15.56 -9.11
C ALA A 357 -6.54 14.14 -9.16
N PRO A 358 -6.09 13.67 -10.36
CA PRO A 358 -5.66 12.28 -10.54
C PRO A 358 -4.48 11.88 -9.66
N LEU A 359 -3.48 12.77 -9.50
CA LEU A 359 -2.30 12.47 -8.67
C LEU A 359 -2.66 12.24 -7.20
N VAL A 360 -3.63 12.99 -6.67
CA VAL A 360 -4.08 12.83 -5.27
C VAL A 360 -4.76 11.48 -5.08
N ALA A 361 -5.57 11.05 -6.06
CA ALA A 361 -6.25 9.75 -6.03
C ALA A 361 -5.29 8.54 -6.03
N TYR A 362 -4.04 8.72 -6.47
CA TYR A 362 -3.02 7.67 -6.44
C TYR A 362 -2.24 7.58 -5.12
N PHE A 363 -2.37 8.54 -4.21
CA PHE A 363 -1.71 8.45 -2.91
C PHE A 363 -2.52 7.56 -1.94
N PRO A 364 -1.86 6.70 -1.15
CA PRO A 364 -2.54 5.92 -0.13
C PRO A 364 -3.00 6.81 1.02
N ASP A 365 -4.22 6.57 1.51
CA ASP A 365 -4.77 7.28 2.65
C ASP A 365 -4.68 6.43 3.91
N LYS A 366 -4.16 7.04 4.97
CA LYS A 366 -4.03 6.42 6.29
C LYS A 366 -4.79 7.23 7.33
N ILE A 367 -5.70 6.58 8.03
CA ILE A 367 -6.47 7.20 9.10
C ILE A 367 -5.89 6.81 10.45
N LEU A 368 -5.70 7.83 11.28
CA LEU A 368 -5.29 7.69 12.67
C LEU A 368 -6.52 7.80 13.57
N GLY A 369 -6.58 6.92 14.55
CA GLY A 369 -7.53 6.99 15.66
C GLY A 369 -7.21 8.13 16.63
N PRO A 370 -8.07 8.31 17.65
CA PRO A 370 -7.88 9.32 18.70
C PRO A 370 -6.59 9.12 19.51
N ASP A 371 -6.09 7.88 19.58
CA ASP A 371 -4.85 7.47 20.22
C ASP A 371 -3.62 7.70 19.33
N GLY A 372 -3.79 8.26 18.12
CA GLY A 372 -2.73 8.45 17.15
C GLY A 372 -2.31 7.16 16.44
N LEU A 373 -3.00 6.04 16.68
CA LEU A 373 -2.69 4.76 16.05
C LEU A 373 -3.42 4.62 14.71
N PRO A 374 -2.81 3.98 13.70
CA PRO A 374 -3.51 3.70 12.45
C PRO A 374 -4.68 2.74 12.65
N ILE A 375 -5.86 3.15 12.20
CA ILE A 375 -7.08 2.33 12.25
C ILE A 375 -7.51 1.82 10.88
N TYR A 376 -7.04 2.46 9.81
CA TYR A 376 -7.39 2.10 8.43
C TYR A 376 -6.34 2.60 7.43
N GLU A 377 -6.03 1.78 6.43
CA GLU A 377 -5.13 2.12 5.32
C GLU A 377 -5.71 1.52 4.02
N ALA A 378 -6.02 2.35 3.03
CA ALA A 378 -6.50 1.90 1.73
C ALA A 378 -5.33 1.73 0.76
N ILE A 379 -4.96 0.48 0.49
CA ILE A 379 -3.77 0.14 -0.32
C ILE A 379 -4.13 -0.03 -1.80
N ASP A 380 -5.19 -0.78 -2.08
CA ASP A 380 -5.66 -1.13 -3.42
C ASP A 380 -6.57 -0.03 -4.04
N PRO A 381 -6.63 0.15 -5.38
CA PRO A 381 -7.49 1.15 -6.01
C PRO A 381 -8.99 1.06 -5.69
N ASP A 382 -9.55 -0.14 -5.54
CA ASP A 382 -10.96 -0.35 -5.22
C ASP A 382 -11.21 -0.03 -3.74
N ASP A 383 -10.31 -0.46 -2.84
CA ASP A 383 -10.35 -0.09 -1.42
C ASP A 383 -10.29 1.43 -1.23
N ARG A 384 -9.45 2.12 -2.01
CA ARG A 384 -9.38 3.58 -1.99
C ARG A 384 -10.68 4.19 -2.48
N PHE A 385 -11.28 3.64 -3.53
CA PHE A 385 -12.55 4.15 -4.07
C PHE A 385 -13.66 4.03 -3.03
N ASP A 386 -13.80 2.86 -2.42
CA ASP A 386 -14.78 2.63 -1.37
C ASP A 386 -14.54 3.57 -0.19
N GLY A 387 -13.25 3.81 0.15
CA GLY A 387 -12.88 4.70 1.22
C GLY A 387 -13.23 6.16 0.97
N ASP A 388 -12.93 6.69 -0.22
CA ASP A 388 -13.35 8.03 -0.64
C ASP A 388 -14.87 8.16 -0.65
N LEU A 389 -15.56 7.14 -1.15
CA LEU A 389 -17.01 7.07 -1.16
C LEU A 389 -17.59 7.14 0.26
N THR A 390 -17.03 6.41 1.23
CA THR A 390 -17.52 6.48 2.61
C THR A 390 -17.26 7.84 3.25
N LYS A 391 -16.11 8.47 2.99
CA LYS A 391 -15.84 9.82 3.51
C LYS A 391 -16.86 10.83 2.99
N TRP A 392 -17.15 10.76 1.68
CA TRP A 392 -18.18 11.59 1.06
C TRP A 392 -19.56 11.33 1.67
N GLU A 393 -19.96 10.07 1.80
CA GLU A 393 -21.24 9.71 2.44
C GLU A 393 -21.33 10.22 3.89
N ALA A 394 -20.25 10.16 4.66
CA ALA A 394 -20.20 10.71 6.01
C ALA A 394 -20.37 12.24 6.02
N GLN A 395 -19.77 12.94 5.05
CA GLN A 395 -19.97 14.38 4.85
C GLN A 395 -21.43 14.70 4.48
N VAL A 396 -22.04 13.92 3.59
CA VAL A 396 -23.46 14.07 3.22
C VAL A 396 -24.37 13.82 4.42
N ILE A 397 -24.10 12.80 5.24
CA ILE A 397 -24.83 12.57 6.50
C ILE A 397 -24.70 13.80 7.40
N GLY A 398 -23.47 14.30 7.61
CA GLY A 398 -23.18 15.48 8.42
C GLY A 398 -23.98 16.72 7.98
N GLY A 399 -24.08 16.95 6.66
CA GLY A 399 -24.89 18.03 6.10
C GLY A 399 -26.40 17.90 6.37
N ASN A 400 -26.90 16.67 6.52
CA ASN A 400 -28.31 16.38 6.80
C ASN A 400 -28.66 16.34 8.31
N LEU A 401 -27.67 16.30 9.21
CA LEU A 401 -27.94 16.20 10.65
C LEU A 401 -28.68 17.42 11.23
N GLY A 402 -28.40 18.63 10.72
CA GLY A 402 -29.09 19.85 11.11
C GLY A 402 -30.61 19.77 10.84
N PRO A 403 -31.01 19.62 9.55
CA PRO A 403 -32.42 19.43 9.19
C PRO A 403 -33.09 18.24 9.91
N LEU A 404 -32.40 17.10 10.03
CA LEU A 404 -32.93 15.92 10.71
C LEU A 404 -33.28 16.22 12.18
N THR A 405 -32.38 16.91 12.88
CA THR A 405 -32.59 17.30 14.28
C THR A 405 -33.76 18.25 14.43
N ALA A 406 -33.84 19.26 13.54
CA ALA A 406 -34.95 20.21 13.52
C ALA A 406 -36.28 19.52 13.19
N ALA A 407 -36.27 18.51 12.31
CA ALA A 407 -37.46 17.74 11.94
C ALA A 407 -38.01 17.00 13.17
N LEU A 408 -37.14 16.33 13.94
CA LEU A 408 -37.57 15.61 15.15
C LEU A 408 -38.10 16.54 16.25
N HIS A 409 -37.53 17.75 16.39
CA HIS A 409 -38.07 18.79 17.28
C HIS A 409 -39.41 19.36 16.80
N SER A 410 -39.63 19.44 15.48
CA SER A 410 -40.88 20.00 14.94
C SER A 410 -42.13 19.14 15.22
N ILE A 411 -41.97 17.84 15.49
CA ILE A 411 -43.10 16.94 15.74
C ILE A 411 -43.89 17.38 16.99
N PRO A 412 -43.28 17.48 18.19
CA PRO A 412 -44.01 17.96 19.36
C PRO A 412 -44.44 19.42 19.25
N ASP A 413 -43.71 20.28 18.51
CA ASP A 413 -44.11 21.67 18.28
C ASP A 413 -45.45 21.76 17.52
N ARG A 414 -45.70 20.82 16.61
CA ARG A 414 -46.91 20.78 15.77
C ARG A 414 -48.07 20.01 16.40
N PHE A 415 -47.78 18.96 17.17
CA PHE A 415 -48.80 18.00 17.62
C PHE A 415 -48.87 17.79 19.14
N GLY A 416 -47.96 18.43 19.89
CA GLY A 416 -47.72 18.12 21.30
C GLY A 416 -46.88 16.85 21.49
N ILE A 417 -46.33 16.67 22.70
CA ILE A 417 -45.52 15.49 23.04
C ILE A 417 -46.46 14.29 23.23
N PRO A 418 -46.34 13.21 22.42
CA PRO A 418 -47.11 12.00 22.63
C PRO A 418 -46.73 11.31 23.95
N ASP A 419 -47.70 10.76 24.67
CA ASP A 419 -47.43 10.00 25.89
C ASP A 419 -46.79 8.62 25.58
N GLN A 420 -46.22 7.97 26.62
CA GLN A 420 -45.52 6.69 26.46
C GLN A 420 -46.43 5.57 25.94
N VAL A 421 -47.70 5.58 26.34
CA VAL A 421 -48.66 4.52 26.01
C VAL A 421 -49.06 4.64 24.55
N ALA A 422 -49.32 5.86 24.07
CA ALA A 422 -49.62 6.16 22.69
C ALA A 422 -48.45 5.82 21.76
N LEU A 423 -47.21 6.17 22.15
CA LEU A 423 -46.01 5.80 21.40
C LEU A 423 -45.84 4.28 21.32
N ALA A 424 -45.94 3.57 22.44
CA ALA A 424 -45.79 2.12 22.47
C ALA A 424 -46.87 1.40 21.64
N ALA A 425 -48.13 1.85 21.73
CA ALA A 425 -49.24 1.27 20.98
C ALA A 425 -49.13 1.52 19.46
N PHE A 426 -48.51 2.63 19.07
CA PHE A 426 -48.22 2.90 17.66
C PHE A 426 -47.05 2.04 17.16
N LEU A 427 -45.94 2.01 17.90
CA LEU A 427 -44.75 1.23 17.54
C LEU A 427 -45.00 -0.28 17.52
N SER A 428 -45.99 -0.80 18.27
CA SER A 428 -46.36 -2.22 18.22
C SER A 428 -46.94 -2.65 16.87
N GLN A 429 -47.30 -1.70 16.01
CA GLN A 429 -47.80 -1.97 14.66
C GLN A 429 -46.67 -2.10 13.64
N TRP A 430 -45.42 -1.85 14.04
CA TRP A 430 -44.28 -1.86 13.13
C TRP A 430 -43.73 -3.28 12.92
N PRO A 431 -43.25 -3.62 11.71
CA PRO A 431 -42.97 -5.01 11.33
C PRO A 431 -41.97 -5.74 12.21
N THR A 432 -40.94 -5.06 12.70
CA THR A 432 -39.83 -5.71 13.42
C THR A 432 -39.49 -5.01 14.72
N THR A 433 -40.45 -4.98 15.64
CA THR A 433 -40.25 -4.33 16.93
C THR A 433 -40.55 -5.27 18.10
N SER A 434 -39.49 -5.74 18.77
CA SER A 434 -39.64 -6.46 20.03
C SER A 434 -40.07 -5.51 21.16
N GLN A 435 -40.65 -6.04 22.24
CA GLN A 435 -41.06 -5.24 23.40
C GLN A 435 -39.93 -4.38 23.98
N TYR A 436 -38.70 -4.89 23.94
CA TYR A 436 -37.54 -4.18 24.44
C TYR A 436 -37.10 -3.04 23.52
N VAL A 437 -37.10 -3.27 22.20
CA VAL A 437 -36.79 -2.24 21.20
C VAL A 437 -37.85 -1.14 21.23
N MET A 438 -39.14 -1.48 21.33
CA MET A 438 -40.22 -0.51 21.51
C MET A 438 -39.98 0.40 22.72
N ARG A 439 -39.66 -0.21 23.87
CA ARG A 439 -39.39 0.54 25.10
C ARG A 439 -38.19 1.48 24.94
N ALA A 440 -37.13 1.03 24.27
CA ALA A 440 -35.95 1.84 24.00
C ALA A 440 -36.27 3.05 23.10
N ILE A 441 -37.05 2.85 22.03
CA ILE A 441 -37.48 3.92 21.13
C ILE A 441 -38.36 4.93 21.90
N THR A 442 -39.38 4.46 22.62
CA THR A 442 -40.29 5.34 23.38
C THR A 442 -39.53 6.20 24.39
N LEU A 443 -38.64 5.59 25.19
CA LEU A 443 -37.83 6.33 26.17
C LEU A 443 -36.83 7.26 25.48
N GLY A 444 -36.24 6.84 24.37
CA GLY A 444 -35.32 7.65 23.58
C GLY A 444 -35.99 8.90 23.00
N LEU A 445 -37.17 8.77 22.39
CA LEU A 445 -37.93 9.92 21.87
C LEU A 445 -38.29 10.91 22.98
N GLN A 446 -38.72 10.42 24.14
CA GLN A 446 -39.03 11.31 25.27
C GLN A 446 -37.82 12.03 25.84
N ARG A 447 -36.71 11.31 26.02
CA ARG A 447 -35.44 11.91 26.44
C ARG A 447 -34.98 12.98 25.46
N PHE A 448 -35.07 12.70 24.16
CA PHE A 448 -34.73 13.65 23.11
C PHE A 448 -35.53 14.95 23.25
N TRP A 449 -36.86 14.85 23.37
CA TRP A 449 -37.72 16.03 23.52
C TRP A 449 -37.58 16.75 24.86
N CYS A 450 -37.05 16.07 25.89
CA CYS A 450 -36.69 16.69 27.16
C CYS A 450 -35.25 17.25 27.20
N GLY A 451 -34.47 17.10 26.12
CA GLY A 451 -33.08 17.59 26.02
C GLY A 451 -32.01 16.66 26.61
N ASP A 452 -32.35 15.43 27.03
CA ASP A 452 -31.41 14.42 27.51
C ASP A 452 -30.79 13.64 26.34
N TYR A 453 -30.00 14.32 25.50
CA TYR A 453 -29.43 13.74 24.27
C TYR A 453 -28.40 12.65 24.55
N GLU A 454 -27.56 12.85 25.56
CA GLU A 454 -26.59 11.84 26.00
C GLU A 454 -27.31 10.56 26.45
N GLY A 455 -28.36 10.69 27.26
CA GLY A 455 -29.18 9.57 27.69
C GLY A 455 -29.89 8.86 26.54
N VAL A 456 -30.21 9.54 25.42
CA VAL A 456 -30.70 8.88 24.20
C VAL A 456 -29.62 8.03 23.57
N VAL A 457 -28.45 8.61 23.29
CA VAL A 457 -27.38 7.92 22.55
C VAL A 457 -26.94 6.65 23.27
N TYR A 458 -26.66 6.73 24.58
CA TYR A 458 -26.23 5.57 25.36
C TYR A 458 -27.33 4.52 25.54
N ALA A 459 -28.60 4.94 25.63
CA ALA A 459 -29.70 4.00 25.81
C ALA A 459 -30.11 3.32 24.51
N ALA A 460 -30.16 4.04 23.39
CA ALA A 460 -30.71 3.54 22.13
C ALA A 460 -29.69 2.82 21.23
N THR A 461 -28.41 3.21 21.27
CA THR A 461 -27.38 2.61 20.38
C THR A 461 -27.29 1.08 20.49
N PRO A 462 -27.27 0.45 21.67
CA PRO A 462 -27.23 -1.01 21.79
C PRO A 462 -28.45 -1.71 21.16
N TRP A 463 -29.61 -1.03 21.12
CA TRP A 463 -30.84 -1.59 20.56
C TRP A 463 -30.87 -1.55 19.04
N ILE A 464 -30.02 -0.77 18.38
CA ILE A 464 -29.86 -0.86 16.92
C ILE A 464 -29.31 -2.26 16.56
N GLU A 465 -28.29 -2.72 17.28
CA GLU A 465 -27.72 -4.05 17.08
C GLU A 465 -28.74 -5.15 17.41
N ALA A 466 -29.51 -4.97 18.49
CA ALA A 466 -30.58 -5.90 18.86
C ALA A 466 -31.71 -5.95 17.82
N ALA A 467 -32.10 -4.80 17.26
CA ALA A 467 -33.12 -4.71 16.22
C ALA A 467 -32.66 -5.39 14.92
N ILE A 468 -31.43 -5.12 14.46
CA ILE A 468 -30.86 -5.80 13.28
C ILE A 468 -30.80 -7.31 13.52
N ARG A 469 -30.36 -7.75 14.71
CA ARG A 469 -30.35 -9.18 15.07
C ARG A 469 -31.75 -9.77 14.99
N GLN A 470 -32.75 -9.07 15.53
CA GLN A 470 -34.15 -9.53 15.50
C GLN A 470 -34.66 -9.67 14.06
N VAL A 471 -34.42 -8.67 13.19
CA VAL A 471 -34.73 -8.72 11.76
C VAL A 471 -34.18 -9.98 11.09
N ILE A 472 -32.93 -10.33 11.38
CA ILE A 472 -32.27 -11.51 10.81
C ILE A 472 -32.87 -12.82 11.37
N LEU A 473 -33.15 -12.87 12.68
CA LEU A 473 -33.74 -14.04 13.33
C LEU A 473 -35.19 -14.30 12.88
N ASP A 474 -36.00 -13.25 12.72
CA ASP A 474 -37.38 -13.35 12.26
C ASP A 474 -37.47 -13.88 10.82
N ALA A 475 -36.42 -13.66 10.01
CA ALA A 475 -36.25 -14.27 8.70
C ALA A 475 -35.71 -15.72 8.72
N ASN A 476 -35.70 -16.38 9.88
CA ASN A 476 -35.18 -17.73 10.11
C ASN A 476 -33.72 -17.95 9.64
N GLN A 477 -32.88 -16.92 9.73
CA GLN A 477 -31.47 -17.04 9.37
C GLN A 477 -30.64 -17.41 10.58
N GLY A 478 -30.08 -18.63 10.54
CA GLY A 478 -29.13 -19.10 11.54
C GLY A 478 -27.81 -18.35 11.44
N ILE A 479 -27.63 -17.32 12.27
CA ILE A 479 -26.40 -16.52 12.34
C ILE A 479 -25.49 -16.89 13.52
N TYR A 480 -25.93 -17.78 14.42
CA TYR A 480 -25.16 -18.12 15.61
C TYR A 480 -23.98 -19.04 15.27
N THR A 481 -22.77 -18.67 15.69
CA THR A 481 -21.59 -19.52 15.56
C THR A 481 -21.44 -20.37 16.82
N LEU A 482 -21.39 -21.70 16.63
CA LEU A 482 -21.18 -22.65 17.72
C LEU A 482 -19.81 -22.45 18.39
N GLN A 483 -19.75 -22.74 19.69
CA GLN A 483 -18.50 -22.76 20.45
C GLN A 483 -17.50 -23.74 19.81
N SER A 484 -16.24 -23.32 19.71
CA SER A 484 -15.11 -24.21 19.42
C SER A 484 -14.22 -24.37 20.66
N ILE A 485 -13.29 -25.32 20.64
CA ILE A 485 -12.42 -25.67 21.79
C ILE A 485 -11.71 -24.44 22.38
N HIS A 486 -11.45 -23.40 21.58
CA HIS A 486 -10.72 -22.20 21.98
C HIS A 486 -11.51 -20.88 21.82
N LYS A 487 -12.79 -20.92 21.42
CA LYS A 487 -13.61 -19.70 21.26
C LYS A 487 -15.05 -19.91 21.74
N PRO A 488 -15.60 -19.02 22.59
CA PRO A 488 -16.99 -19.10 23.02
C PRO A 488 -17.94 -18.99 21.81
N GLY A 489 -19.12 -19.59 21.91
CA GLY A 489 -20.18 -19.38 20.93
C GLY A 489 -20.63 -17.92 20.97
N GLN A 490 -20.81 -17.31 19.80
CA GLN A 490 -21.11 -15.88 19.70
C GLN A 490 -21.93 -15.56 18.45
N TYR A 491 -22.70 -14.48 18.53
CA TYR A 491 -23.27 -13.83 17.36
C TYR A 491 -22.17 -13.07 16.59
N PRO A 492 -22.28 -12.95 15.26
CA PRO A 492 -21.41 -12.09 14.46
C PRO A 492 -21.50 -10.64 14.94
N GLY A 493 -20.40 -9.89 14.78
CA GLY A 493 -20.41 -8.46 15.08
C GLY A 493 -21.37 -7.69 14.17
N LEU A 494 -21.78 -6.50 14.62
CA LEU A 494 -22.74 -5.63 13.90
C LEU A 494 -22.40 -5.43 12.42
N GLY A 495 -21.13 -5.21 12.08
CA GLY A 495 -20.71 -5.02 10.69
C GLY A 495 -21.06 -6.22 9.80
N ALA A 496 -20.77 -7.44 10.28
CA ALA A 496 -21.11 -8.67 9.57
C ALA A 496 -22.62 -8.90 9.49
N MET A 497 -23.39 -8.47 10.50
CA MET A 497 -24.86 -8.54 10.44
C MET A 497 -25.45 -7.57 9.40
N ILE A 498 -24.91 -6.35 9.28
CA ILE A 498 -25.35 -5.38 8.27
C ILE A 498 -25.08 -5.93 6.85
N ASP A 499 -23.97 -6.64 6.65
CA ASP A 499 -23.61 -7.23 5.35
C ASP A 499 -24.58 -8.34 4.90
N LEU A 500 -25.40 -8.89 5.79
CA LEU A 500 -26.44 -9.87 5.46
C LEU A 500 -27.75 -9.25 4.95
N LEU A 501 -27.94 -7.93 5.11
CA LEU A 501 -29.22 -7.28 4.87
C LEU A 501 -29.59 -7.06 3.39
N PRO A 502 -28.69 -6.58 2.50
CA PRO A 502 -29.07 -6.14 1.14
C PRO A 502 -29.77 -7.22 0.29
N ASP A 503 -29.34 -8.47 0.41
CA ASP A 503 -29.84 -9.56 -0.42
C ASP A 503 -31.19 -10.12 0.05
N ARG A 504 -31.59 -9.83 1.29
CA ARG A 504 -32.64 -10.57 2.00
C ARG A 504 -33.80 -9.70 2.47
N PHE A 505 -33.56 -8.41 2.65
CA PHE A 505 -34.54 -7.46 3.17
C PHE A 505 -34.78 -6.31 2.19
N THR A 506 -35.82 -5.53 2.46
CA THR A 506 -36.17 -4.29 1.76
C THR A 506 -35.17 -3.16 2.07
N LEU A 507 -33.89 -3.40 1.79
CA LEU A 507 -32.80 -2.46 1.99
C LEU A 507 -32.14 -2.13 0.65
N SER A 508 -32.27 -0.86 0.22
CA SER A 508 -31.55 -0.38 -0.96
C SER A 508 -30.05 -0.28 -0.69
N ARG A 509 -29.24 -0.31 -1.75
CA ARG A 509 -27.79 -0.14 -1.65
C ARG A 509 -27.39 1.15 -0.94
N SER A 510 -28.10 2.23 -1.22
CA SER A 510 -27.91 3.54 -0.59
C SER A 510 -28.20 3.50 0.93
N ARG A 511 -29.24 2.77 1.39
CA ARG A 511 -29.51 2.57 2.83
C ARG A 511 -28.52 1.63 3.50
N TYR A 512 -28.03 0.61 2.79
CA TYR A 512 -26.95 -0.23 3.27
C TYR A 512 -25.67 0.58 3.55
N ARG A 513 -25.27 1.43 2.60
CA ARG A 513 -24.13 2.34 2.76
C ARG A 513 -24.33 3.30 3.92
N PHE A 514 -25.52 3.89 4.07
CA PHE A 514 -25.87 4.71 5.24
C PHE A 514 -25.63 3.97 6.56
N LEU A 515 -26.10 2.73 6.71
CA LEU A 515 -25.90 1.94 7.93
C LEU A 515 -24.41 1.65 8.18
N LYS A 516 -23.66 1.26 7.14
CA LYS A 516 -22.21 1.02 7.27
C LYS A 516 -21.45 2.28 7.68
N ALA A 517 -21.67 3.39 6.98
CA ALA A 517 -21.02 4.67 7.26
C ALA A 517 -21.38 5.21 8.65
N THR A 518 -22.64 5.07 9.07
CA THR A 518 -23.10 5.55 10.38
C THR A 518 -22.56 4.71 11.53
N LEU A 519 -22.62 3.37 11.42
CA LEU A 519 -22.43 2.49 12.57
C LEU A 519 -21.03 1.91 12.69
N THR A 520 -20.41 1.48 11.59
CA THR A 520 -19.29 0.52 11.67
C THR A 520 -18.05 0.87 10.85
N HIS A 521 -18.19 1.66 9.77
CA HIS A 521 -17.08 1.87 8.84
C HIS A 521 -16.06 2.86 9.43
N PRO A 522 -14.75 2.56 9.48
CA PRO A 522 -13.74 3.42 10.09
C PRO A 522 -13.67 4.84 9.50
N LEU A 523 -13.89 4.96 8.19
CA LEU A 523 -13.94 6.23 7.45
C LEU A 523 -15.29 6.96 7.55
N GLY A 524 -16.29 6.32 8.14
CA GLY A 524 -17.59 6.90 8.39
C GLY A 524 -17.65 7.59 9.75
N ILE A 525 -18.88 7.82 10.22
CA ILE A 525 -19.15 8.28 11.60
C ILE A 525 -18.70 7.22 12.60
N ASN A 526 -18.87 5.94 12.25
CA ASN A 526 -18.45 4.80 13.07
C ASN A 526 -19.00 4.86 14.52
N LEU A 527 -20.23 5.34 14.66
CA LEU A 527 -20.82 5.73 15.94
C LEU A 527 -20.77 4.61 16.96
N ARG A 528 -21.10 3.37 16.56
CA ARG A 528 -21.15 2.22 17.47
C ARG A 528 -19.79 1.94 18.08
N ASN A 529 -18.73 1.90 17.28
CA ASN A 529 -17.40 1.58 17.78
C ASN A 529 -16.81 2.76 18.57
N ARG A 530 -16.96 3.99 18.08
CA ARG A 530 -16.44 5.17 18.79
C ARG A 530 -17.10 5.37 20.16
N LEU A 531 -18.42 5.19 20.24
CA LEU A 531 -19.15 5.25 21.51
C LEU A 531 -18.74 4.11 22.45
N SER A 532 -18.73 2.86 21.97
CA SER A 532 -18.49 1.68 22.82
C SER A 532 -17.06 1.60 23.36
N HIS A 533 -16.09 2.16 22.63
CA HIS A 533 -14.69 2.23 23.06
C HIS A 533 -14.34 3.51 23.81
N GLY A 534 -15.32 4.40 24.07
CA GLY A 534 -15.08 5.66 24.79
C GLY A 534 -14.16 6.64 24.05
N ILE A 535 -14.13 6.54 22.72
CA ILE A 535 -13.28 7.37 21.85
C ILE A 535 -13.86 8.78 21.72
N GLU A 536 -15.19 8.89 21.61
CA GLU A 536 -15.89 10.14 21.34
C GLU A 536 -17.14 10.26 22.23
N LEU A 537 -17.39 11.46 22.75
CA LEU A 537 -18.58 11.77 23.53
C LEU A 537 -19.68 12.30 22.59
N PHE A 538 -20.72 11.50 22.39
CA PHE A 538 -21.88 11.85 21.58
C PHE A 538 -23.01 12.40 22.45
N ASN A 539 -22.92 13.68 22.82
CA ASN A 539 -23.90 14.36 23.68
C ASN A 539 -24.73 15.44 22.98
N SER A 540 -24.62 15.54 21.65
CA SER A 540 -25.35 16.53 20.86
C SER A 540 -26.75 16.04 20.44
N SER A 541 -27.65 16.99 20.21
CA SER A 541 -28.98 16.71 19.64
C SER A 541 -28.88 16.02 18.28
N GLN A 542 -27.88 16.39 17.46
CA GLN A 542 -27.60 15.76 16.17
C GLN A 542 -27.28 14.27 16.30
N ALA A 543 -26.42 13.89 17.25
CA ALA A 543 -26.08 12.50 17.48
C ALA A 543 -27.31 11.69 17.96
N ALA A 544 -28.10 12.26 18.87
CA ALA A 544 -29.31 11.63 19.38
C ALA A 544 -30.38 11.44 18.29
N ALA A 545 -30.59 12.44 17.44
CA ALA A 545 -31.52 12.36 16.31
C ALA A 545 -31.07 11.29 15.29
N LEU A 546 -29.76 11.23 14.99
CA LEU A 546 -29.20 10.21 14.11
C LEU A 546 -29.42 8.80 14.66
N VAL A 547 -29.13 8.56 15.95
CA VAL A 547 -29.32 7.25 16.60
C VAL A 547 -30.78 6.83 16.57
N LEU A 548 -31.71 7.74 16.88
CA LEU A 548 -33.15 7.46 16.84
C LEU A 548 -33.64 7.19 15.42
N HIS A 549 -33.22 8.01 14.46
CA HIS A 549 -33.53 7.80 13.05
C HIS A 549 -33.04 6.43 12.59
N THR A 550 -31.77 6.08 12.85
CA THR A 550 -31.21 4.77 12.49
C THR A 550 -31.97 3.62 13.14
N LEU A 551 -32.31 3.72 14.43
CA LEU A 551 -33.08 2.68 15.13
C LEU A 551 -34.48 2.49 14.51
N LEU A 552 -35.18 3.59 14.26
CA LEU A 552 -36.50 3.57 13.63
C LEU A 552 -36.44 3.01 12.19
N THR A 553 -35.46 3.43 11.38
CA THR A 553 -35.26 2.91 10.02
C THR A 553 -35.06 1.38 10.02
N VAL A 554 -34.26 0.86 10.95
CA VAL A 554 -34.05 -0.60 11.07
C VAL A 554 -35.34 -1.34 11.41
N THR A 555 -36.18 -0.80 12.28
CA THR A 555 -37.45 -1.44 12.69
C THR A 555 -38.52 -1.47 11.59
N LEU A 556 -38.33 -0.70 10.52
CA LEU A 556 -39.19 -0.72 9.33
C LEU A 556 -38.76 -1.74 8.27
N LEU A 557 -37.61 -2.41 8.44
CA LEU A 557 -37.14 -3.40 7.48
C LEU A 557 -38.05 -4.62 7.47
N THR A 558 -38.34 -5.12 6.27
CA THR A 558 -39.15 -6.32 6.05
C THR A 558 -38.40 -7.31 5.18
N SER A 559 -38.67 -8.61 5.38
CA SER A 559 -38.12 -9.66 4.52
C SER A 559 -38.69 -9.54 3.10
N ARG A 560 -37.85 -9.66 2.07
CA ARG A 560 -38.31 -9.60 0.66
C ARG A 560 -39.33 -10.69 0.33
N ALA A 561 -39.20 -11.89 0.92
CA ALA A 561 -40.13 -12.99 0.71
C ALA A 561 -41.56 -12.68 1.19
N ILE A 562 -41.71 -11.91 2.27
CA ILE A 562 -43.02 -11.50 2.81
C ILE A 562 -43.63 -10.38 1.94
N SER A 563 -42.79 -9.50 1.37
CA SER A 563 -43.23 -8.42 0.49
C SER A 563 -43.82 -8.94 -0.83
N GLU A 564 -43.19 -9.96 -1.44
CA GLU A 564 -43.66 -10.56 -2.70
C GLU A 564 -44.97 -11.36 -2.53
N ASP A 565 -45.20 -11.96 -1.35
CA ASP A 565 -46.44 -12.68 -1.05
C ASP A 565 -47.62 -11.73 -0.76
N LEU A 566 -47.37 -10.55 -0.18
CA LEU A 566 -48.38 -9.50 0.02
C LEU A 566 -48.83 -8.89 -1.32
N GLU A 567 -47.89 -8.56 -2.21
CA GLU A 567 -48.21 -8.04 -3.56
C GLU A 567 -49.00 -9.04 -4.40
N ARG A 568 -48.72 -10.35 -4.29
CA ARG A 568 -49.51 -11.39 -4.97
C ARG A 568 -50.92 -11.58 -4.41
N SER A 569 -51.18 -11.15 -3.18
CA SER A 569 -52.49 -11.30 -2.54
C SER A 569 -53.45 -10.13 -2.80
N ASP A 570 -52.92 -8.96 -3.20
CA ASP A 570 -53.72 -7.79 -3.60
C ASP A 570 -54.11 -7.77 -5.09
N ASP A 571 -53.44 -8.60 -5.92
CA ASP A 571 -53.71 -8.76 -7.37
C ASP A 571 -54.64 -9.95 -7.71
N GLY A 572 -55.19 -10.64 -6.72
CA GLY A 572 -56.13 -11.77 -6.87
C GLY A 572 -57.51 -11.46 -6.30
#